data_AF-A0A941UPC6-F1
#
_entry.id   AF-A0A941UPC6-F1
#
_cell.length_a   1.000
_cell.length_b   1.000
_cell.length_c   1.000
_cell.angle_alpha   90.00
_cell.angle_beta   90.00
_cell.angle_gamma   90.00
#
_symmetry.space_group_name_H-M   'P 1'
#
loop_
_entity.id
_entity.type
_entity.pdbx_description
1 polymer ?
#
loop_
_entity_poly.entity_id
_entity_poly.type
_entity_poly.pdbx_seq_one_letter_code
_entity_poly.pdbx_strand_id
1 'polypeptide(L)' 'MIERLERVSRPGLRIYRGRDEIPQVMNGLGVAIVSTSRGVMTDRRARSQGVGGEVLCYVA' A
#
# COMPACT_ATOMS: atom_id res chain seq x y z
N MET A 1 19.03 3.61 -3.27
CA MET A 1 18.88 4.46 -2.07
C MET A 1 17.41 4.44 -1.69
N ILE A 2 17.08 4.39 -0.39
CA ILE A 2 15.69 4.59 0.07
C ILE A 2 15.65 6.02 0.60
N GLU A 3 14.86 6.89 -0.01
CA GLU A 3 14.80 8.31 0.36
C GLU A 3 13.71 8.55 1.40
N ARG A 4 12.63 7.76 1.39
CA ARG A 4 11.50 7.91 2.30
C ARG A 4 10.87 6.56 2.64
N LEU A 5 10.59 6.39 3.92
CA LEU A 5 9.71 5.34 4.44
C LEU A 5 8.69 5.96 5.39
N GLU A 6 7.40 5.87 5.05
CA GLU A 6 6.33 6.43 5.87
C GLU A 6 5.34 5.34 6.29
N ARG A 7 5.16 5.16 7.61
CA ARG A 7 4.15 4.25 8.16
C ARG A 7 2.77 4.91 8.14
N VAL A 8 1.88 4.33 7.33
CA VAL A 8 0.52 4.81 7.07
C VAL A 8 -0.45 4.18 8.07
N SER A 9 -0.53 2.85 8.10
CA SER A 9 -1.34 2.14 9.09
C SER A 9 -0.59 1.98 10.41
N ARG A 10 -1.22 2.42 11.49
CA ARG A 10 -0.67 2.43 12.86
C ARG A 10 -1.62 1.68 13.80
N PRO A 11 -1.15 1.14 14.93
CA PRO A 11 -2.03 0.44 15.87
C PRO A 11 -3.25 1.25 16.33
N GLY A 12 -3.10 2.56 16.50
CA GLY A 12 -4.20 3.46 16.88
C GLY A 12 -5.09 3.92 15.72
N LEU A 13 -4.71 3.68 14.46
CA LEU A 13 -5.54 3.98 13.29
C LEU A 13 -5.11 3.09 12.12
N ARG A 14 -5.94 2.08 11.85
CA ARG A 14 -5.72 1.14 10.74
C ARG A 14 -6.31 1.72 9.46
N ILE A 15 -5.53 1.71 8.38
CA ILE A 15 -5.94 2.26 7.08
C ILE A 15 -6.18 1.12 6.12
N TYR A 16 -7.45 0.87 5.78
CA TYR A 16 -7.86 -0.10 4.76
C TYR A 16 -8.38 0.61 3.52
N ARG A 17 -8.11 0.05 2.35
CA ARG A 17 -8.57 0.57 1.05
C ARG A 17 -9.05 -0.56 0.15
N GLY A 18 -10.13 -0.31 -0.59
CA GLY A 18 -10.53 -1.16 -1.72
C GLY A 18 -9.48 -1.12 -2.82
N ARG A 19 -9.49 -2.12 -3.72
CA ARG A 19 -8.48 -2.25 -4.80
C ARG A 19 -8.30 -0.95 -5.61
N ASP A 20 -9.41 -0.26 -5.89
CA ASP A 20 -9.46 0.93 -6.75
C ASP A 20 -9.09 2.20 -5.98
N GLU A 21 -9.08 2.14 -4.64
CA GLU A 21 -8.77 3.24 -3.73
C GLU A 21 -7.36 3.15 -3.14
N ILE A 22 -6.58 2.11 -3.51
CA ILE A 22 -5.18 2.03 -3.11
C ILE A 22 -4.48 3.27 -3.68
N PRO A 23 -3.79 4.08 -2.85
CA PRO A 23 -3.15 5.30 -3.32
C PRO A 23 -1.90 4.99 -4.15
N GLN A 24 -1.57 5.87 -5.10
CA GLN A 24 -0.30 5.82 -5.82
C GLN A 24 0.72 6.73 -5.13
N VAL A 25 1.91 6.20 -4.87
CA VAL A 25 3.01 6.97 -4.27
C VAL A 25 3.78 7.66 -5.38
N MET A 26 3.98 8.99 -5.28
CA MET A 26 4.72 9.79 -6.25
C MET A 26 4.32 9.54 -7.71
N ASN A 27 3.01 9.58 -7.99
CA ASN A 27 2.45 9.31 -9.33
C ASN A 27 2.93 7.96 -9.93
N GLY A 28 3.14 6.97 -9.06
CA GLY A 28 3.57 5.63 -9.44
C GLY A 28 5.08 5.43 -9.45
N LEU A 29 5.90 6.42 -9.12
CA LEU A 29 7.36 6.23 -8.97
C LEU A 29 7.71 5.50 -7.67
N GLY A 30 6.93 5.71 -6.61
CA GLY A 30 7.08 5.00 -5.34
C GLY A 30 6.22 3.74 -5.27
N VAL A 31 6.31 3.05 -4.13
CA VAL A 31 5.58 1.81 -3.85
C VAL A 31 4.77 1.95 -2.57
N ALA A 32 3.50 1.56 -2.60
CA ALA A 32 2.72 1.33 -1.40
C ALA A 32 2.71 -0.16 -1.07
N ILE A 33 3.00 -0.51 0.18
CA ILE A 33 2.96 -1.89 0.67
C ILE A 33 1.61 -2.15 1.31
N VAL A 34 0.92 -3.18 0.81
CA VAL A 34 -0.46 -3.51 1.20
C VAL A 34 -0.51 -4.93 1.75
N SER A 35 -1.09 -5.10 2.94
CA SER A 35 -1.44 -6.40 3.49
C SER A 35 -2.84 -6.79 3.01
N THR A 36 -2.95 -7.89 2.27
CA THR A 36 -4.20 -8.37 1.70
C THR A 36 -4.55 -9.75 2.27
N SER A 37 -5.74 -10.27 1.97
CA SER A 37 -6.11 -11.65 2.29
C SER A 37 -5.26 -12.71 1.57
N ARG A 38 -4.48 -12.30 0.56
CA ARG A 38 -3.56 -13.16 -0.21
C ARG A 38 -2.10 -12.92 0.16
N GLY A 39 -1.85 -12.28 1.30
CA GLY A 39 -0.52 -11.92 1.79
C GLY A 39 -0.14 -10.47 1.50
N VAL A 40 1.10 -10.12 1.85
CA VAL A 40 1.66 -8.78 1.69
C VAL A 40 2.23 -8.60 0.29
N MET A 41 1.89 -7.49 -0.37
CA MET A 41 2.34 -7.20 -1.73
C MET A 41 2.38 -5.70 -2.02
N THR A 42 2.88 -5.36 -3.21
CA THR A 42 2.87 -3.97 -3.71
C THR A 42 1.46 -3.58 -4.17
N ASP A 43 1.18 -2.28 -4.14
CA ASP A 43 -0.05 -1.68 -4.63
C ASP A 43 -0.36 -2.05 -6.08
N ARG A 44 0.65 -2.11 -6.96
CA ARG A 44 0.46 -2.54 -8.36
C ARG A 44 -0.02 -4.00 -8.44
N ARG A 45 0.58 -4.90 -7.64
CA ARG A 45 0.18 -6.31 -7.62
C ARG A 45 -1.21 -6.47 -7.04
N ALA A 46 -1.54 -5.76 -5.95
CA ALA A 46 -2.86 -5.76 -5.35
C ALA A 46 -3.95 -5.32 -6.35
N ARG A 47 -3.73 -4.21 -7.07
CA ARG A 47 -4.62 -3.74 -8.15
C ARG A 47 -4.77 -4.79 -9.26
N SER A 48 -3.66 -5.36 -9.75
CA SER A 48 -3.70 -6.38 -10.81
C SER A 48 -4.46 -7.65 -10.42
N GLN A 49 -4.39 -8.03 -9.14
CA GLN A 49 -5.09 -9.20 -8.60
C GLN A 49 -6.52 -8.89 -8.16
N GLY A 50 -6.93 -7.63 -8.26
CA GLY A 50 -8.27 -7.17 -7.90
C GLY A 50 -8.56 -7.19 -6.40
N VAL A 51 -7.54 -7.10 -5.54
CA VAL A 51 -7.69 -7.19 -4.08
C VAL A 51 -7.28 -5.89 -3.39
N GLY A 52 -8.06 -5.49 -2.38
CA GLY A 52 -7.71 -4.40 -1.46
C GLY A 52 -6.97 -4.91 -0.23
N GLY A 53 -6.79 -4.05 0.77
CA GLY A 53 -6.14 -4.43 2.02
C GLY A 53 -5.76 -3.28 2.93
N GLU A 54 -4.97 -3.59 3.96
CA GLU A 54 -4.38 -2.62 4.88
C GLU A 54 -3.16 -1.96 4.21
N VAL A 55 -3.15 -0.63 4.12
CA VAL A 55 -2.03 0.14 3.59
C VAL A 55 -1.00 0.34 4.70
N LEU A 56 0.07 -0.46 4.67
CA LEU A 56 1.05 -0.48 5.76
C LEU A 56 1.99 0.74 5.73
N CYS A 57 2.61 0.99 4.58
CA CYS A 57 3.58 2.06 4.41
C CYS A 57 3.77 2.47 2.95
N TYR A 58 4.35 3.65 2.78
CA TYR A 58 4.85 4.16 1.50
C TYR A 58 6.37 4.15 1.50
N VAL A 59 6.94 3.77 0.37
CA VAL A 59 8.38 3.75 0.10
C VAL A 59 8.64 4.59 -1.15
N ALA A 60 9.64 5.48 -1.09
CA ALA A 60 10.17 6.24 -2.21
C ALA A 60 11.69 6.34 -2.14
#